data_AF-A0A2N1TGR2-F1
#
_entry.id   AF-A0A2N1TGR2-F1
#
_cell.length_a   1.000
_cell.length_b   1.000
_cell.length_c   1.000
_cell.angle_alpha   90.00
_cell.angle_beta   90.00
_cell.angle_gamma   90.00
#
_symmetry.space_group_name_H-M   'P 1'
#
loop_
_entity.id
_entity.type
_entity.pdbx_description
1 polymer ?
#
loop_
_entity_poly.entity_id
_entity_poly.type
_entity_poly.pdbx_seq_one_letter_code
_entity_poly.pdbx_strand_id
1 'polypeptide(L)'
;MLYEIIKIGGLCMETFEKSKVLGNEKGRRIGVEGTADVHRSQWVPREHPGTCQVPFLLYPLSVSHRENMVIRRIWKSSHYYGQDFTPFEITDVPDKHRLAQVLACGLKATNATYSQHWEGMYFDWTFNGNMREIIDEFSEMSGEERFVDNAFATVVLMNTGYGGPFMDMLRFRRMPIPPSMLSLEQIDMGTFEHNIKAAIGSVLGGAVGVNIIRHSLGAELINGANSKGYDRLKRMLLLPGMNPNGKIASIIQIGFKQQQDRVEFKKKHMDIAAAKIIERKSERRNVDFSRSVQPAVMFNFLRSFNGELVKNGVGDMVKTIVVNGGDDEGKKILDRIRERIDTGLSKTYDDMIRAYESNFSEGMIQATLEDYTNLAHMVVAMGKKVLKPREDAHKMIFIYINMEEAKRLGRPVDMTEHSIGEAIQAGLNSIHLDGTTDIPRGEDMRYGAFCLTGPIHSAECNDSVEQLERGWGHGFWDILAPELPETNKLIAVVALAAKSESDAMIAEVQAMEQRKSVNDIFWYKTWNHPGGKKLDVPQWISYGHVLHAAPVKGNDIPLQEICMPEYLPEHHPVSSVFLERKRA
;
A
#
# COMPACT_ATOMS: atom_id res chain seq x y z
N MET A 1 -5.09 -29.09 42.69
CA MET A 1 -5.82 -29.39 41.45
C MET A 1 -4.85 -29.21 40.30
N LEU A 2 -4.48 -30.34 39.69
CA LEU A 2 -3.41 -30.45 38.70
C LEU A 2 -3.82 -29.81 37.36
N TYR A 3 -2.86 -29.11 36.76
CA TYR A 3 -2.80 -28.81 35.33
C TYR A 3 -2.57 -30.11 34.55
N GLU A 4 -3.49 -30.48 33.66
CA GLU A 4 -3.25 -31.52 32.66
C GLU A 4 -2.55 -30.93 31.43
N ILE A 5 -1.27 -31.27 31.34
CA ILE A 5 -0.46 -31.27 30.13
C ILE A 5 -1.09 -32.27 29.14
N ILE A 6 -1.79 -31.78 28.11
CA ILE A 6 -2.13 -32.63 26.97
C ILE A 6 -0.87 -32.76 26.11
N LYS A 7 -0.23 -33.92 26.28
CA LYS A 7 0.73 -34.52 25.34
C LYS A 7 0.18 -34.45 23.91
N ILE A 8 0.78 -33.62 23.06
CA ILE A 8 0.77 -33.84 21.60
C ILE A 8 1.97 -34.75 21.29
N GLY A 9 1.80 -36.04 21.57
CA GLY A 9 2.71 -37.08 21.13
C GLY A 9 1.98 -38.00 20.15
N GLY A 10 2.53 -38.14 18.95
CA GLY A 10 2.24 -39.27 18.07
C GLY A 10 0.94 -39.20 17.26
N LEU A 11 0.82 -38.24 16.33
CA LEU A 11 -0.10 -38.32 15.20
C LEU A 11 0.63 -37.99 13.89
N CYS A 12 1.06 -39.07 13.23
CA CYS A 12 1.38 -39.22 11.81
C CYS A 12 2.22 -38.14 11.11
N MET A 13 3.53 -38.40 11.01
CA MET A 13 4.34 -37.94 9.88
C MET A 13 3.85 -38.49 8.52
N GLU A 14 2.99 -39.52 8.50
CA GLU A 14 2.39 -40.07 7.27
C GLU A 14 1.24 -39.21 6.68
N THR A 15 0.76 -38.19 7.39
CA THR A 15 -0.32 -37.29 6.87
C THR A 15 0.19 -36.14 6.03
N PHE A 16 1.48 -35.80 6.07
CA PHE A 16 2.05 -34.68 5.31
C PHE A 16 2.22 -34.96 3.81
N GLU A 17 2.26 -36.23 3.38
CA GLU A 17 2.26 -36.57 1.95
C GLU A 17 0.86 -36.56 1.33
N LYS A 18 -0.20 -36.67 2.14
CA LYS A 18 -1.61 -36.57 1.68
C LYS A 18 -2.17 -35.15 1.67
N SER A 19 -1.43 -34.16 2.16
CA SER A 19 -1.85 -32.75 2.23
C SER A 19 -1.41 -31.90 1.03
N LYS A 20 -1.05 -32.52 -0.11
CA LYS A 20 -0.85 -31.78 -1.36
C LYS A 20 -2.21 -31.39 -1.91
N VAL A 21 -2.63 -30.17 -1.64
CA VAL A 21 -3.68 -29.56 -2.44
C VAL A 21 -3.10 -29.34 -3.83
N LEU A 22 -3.70 -30.01 -4.82
CA LEU A 22 -3.29 -29.97 -6.22
C LEU A 22 -4.38 -29.19 -6.98
N GLY A 23 -3.96 -28.29 -7.88
CA GLY A 23 -4.85 -27.37 -8.59
C GLY A 23 -5.96 -28.02 -9.44
N ASN A 24 -6.75 -27.21 -10.14
CA ASN A 24 -8.11 -27.53 -10.63
C ASN A 24 -8.33 -28.87 -11.37
N GLU A 25 -7.35 -29.43 -12.08
CA GLU A 25 -7.50 -30.74 -12.76
C GLU A 25 -7.14 -31.94 -11.89
N LYS A 26 -6.55 -31.66 -10.73
CA LYS A 26 -5.74 -32.59 -9.94
C LYS A 26 -6.30 -32.80 -8.51
N GLY A 27 -7.40 -32.12 -8.14
CA GLY A 27 -8.20 -32.47 -6.95
C GLY A 27 -9.09 -31.39 -6.31
N ARG A 28 -8.86 -30.09 -6.58
CA ARG A 28 -9.41 -28.98 -5.77
C ARG A 28 -10.94 -28.79 -5.90
N ARG A 29 -11.62 -28.67 -4.75
CA ARG A 29 -13.02 -28.26 -4.66
C ARG A 29 -13.09 -27.13 -3.63
N ILE A 30 -13.31 -25.89 -4.05
CA ILE A 30 -13.61 -24.79 -3.12
C ILE A 30 -15.12 -24.77 -2.94
N GLY A 31 -15.57 -24.76 -1.69
CA GLY A 31 -16.98 -24.74 -1.37
C GLY A 31 -17.24 -23.78 -0.23
N VAL A 32 -18.48 -23.31 -0.15
CA VAL A 32 -18.99 -22.62 1.02
C VAL A 32 -18.77 -23.49 2.27
N GLU A 33 -18.49 -22.88 3.41
CA GLU A 33 -18.34 -23.56 4.69
C GLU A 33 -19.45 -24.59 4.92
N GLY A 34 -19.05 -25.83 5.24
CA GLY A 34 -19.97 -26.96 5.37
C GLY A 34 -20.32 -27.70 4.08
N THR A 35 -19.74 -27.33 2.92
CA THR A 35 -19.92 -28.09 1.67
C THR A 35 -19.36 -29.51 1.84
N ALA A 36 -20.21 -30.52 1.60
CA ALA A 36 -19.81 -31.92 1.58
C ALA A 36 -18.76 -32.19 0.50
N ASP A 37 -17.81 -33.07 0.76
CA ASP A 37 -16.68 -33.41 -0.13
C ASP A 37 -15.68 -32.27 -0.43
N VAL A 38 -15.72 -31.18 0.34
CA VAL A 38 -14.70 -30.13 0.35
C VAL A 38 -13.94 -30.18 1.67
N HIS A 39 -12.60 -30.25 1.61
CA HIS A 39 -11.78 -30.21 2.83
C HIS A 39 -11.94 -28.85 3.54
N ARG A 40 -11.94 -28.84 4.87
CA ARG A 40 -12.18 -27.62 5.67
C ARG A 40 -11.21 -26.48 5.36
N SER A 41 -9.96 -26.81 5.03
CA SER A 41 -8.97 -25.80 4.63
C SER A 41 -9.29 -25.12 3.29
N GLN A 42 -10.25 -25.65 2.53
CA GLN A 42 -10.73 -25.14 1.23
C GLN A 42 -12.14 -24.53 1.32
N TRP A 43 -12.66 -24.36 2.54
CA TRP A 43 -13.91 -23.66 2.74
C TRP A 43 -13.74 -22.16 2.61
N VAL A 44 -14.73 -21.51 1.99
CA VAL A 44 -14.93 -20.06 2.07
C VAL A 44 -16.09 -19.77 3.03
N PRO A 45 -16.08 -18.64 3.77
CA PRO A 45 -17.19 -18.27 4.63
C PRO A 45 -18.53 -18.34 3.90
N ARG A 46 -19.56 -18.87 4.57
CA ARG A 46 -20.91 -18.99 4.00
C ARG A 46 -21.54 -17.65 3.68
N GLU A 47 -21.16 -16.63 4.44
CA GLU A 47 -21.55 -15.26 4.20
C GLU A 47 -20.28 -14.41 4.10
N HIS A 48 -20.25 -13.54 3.10
CA HIS A 48 -19.18 -12.56 3.00
C HIS A 48 -19.29 -11.61 4.21
N PRO A 49 -18.21 -11.30 4.93
CA PRO A 49 -18.26 -10.29 5.99
C PRO A 49 -18.82 -9.00 5.37
N GLY A 50 -19.88 -8.45 5.95
CA GLY A 50 -20.55 -7.25 5.42
C GLY A 50 -19.64 -6.02 5.35
N THR A 51 -18.49 -6.07 6.03
CA THR A 51 -17.44 -5.05 6.05
C THR A 51 -16.34 -5.26 4.99
N CYS A 52 -16.23 -6.46 4.39
CA CYS A 52 -15.19 -6.77 3.42
C CYS A 52 -15.71 -6.53 1.99
N GLN A 53 -14.85 -5.96 1.14
CA GLN A 53 -15.18 -5.63 -0.26
C GLN A 53 -14.19 -6.20 -1.28
N VAL A 54 -13.30 -7.09 -0.84
CA VAL A 54 -12.34 -7.79 -1.70
C VAL A 54 -12.91 -9.20 -1.95
N PRO A 55 -13.09 -9.63 -3.21
CA PRO A 55 -13.66 -10.94 -3.49
C PRO A 55 -12.72 -12.07 -3.06
N PHE A 56 -13.29 -13.20 -2.63
CA PHE A 56 -12.53 -14.44 -2.44
C PHE A 56 -12.11 -14.99 -3.79
N LEU A 57 -10.81 -15.06 -4.07
CA LEU A 57 -10.33 -15.60 -5.33
C LEU A 57 -10.35 -17.13 -5.28
N LEU A 58 -10.99 -17.73 -6.28
CA LEU A 58 -10.94 -19.16 -6.49
C LEU A 58 -9.56 -19.55 -7.04
N TYR A 59 -9.04 -18.84 -8.03
CA TYR A 59 -7.67 -19.03 -8.53
C TYR A 59 -7.17 -17.80 -9.31
N PRO A 60 -5.85 -17.61 -9.41
CA PRO A 60 -5.26 -16.50 -10.17
C PRO A 60 -5.53 -16.64 -11.67
N LEU A 61 -5.69 -15.51 -12.36
CA LEU A 61 -5.83 -15.50 -13.80
C LEU A 61 -4.47 -15.69 -14.49
N SER A 62 -4.20 -16.84 -15.12
CA SER A 62 -2.98 -16.97 -15.94
C SER A 62 -3.04 -16.06 -17.17
N VAL A 63 -1.96 -15.34 -17.48
CA VAL A 63 -1.83 -14.47 -18.66
C VAL A 63 -0.63 -14.88 -19.50
N SER A 64 -0.67 -14.59 -20.81
CA SER A 64 0.48 -14.83 -21.68
C SER A 64 1.61 -13.80 -21.46
N HIS A 65 2.85 -14.14 -21.85
CA HIS A 65 3.95 -13.17 -21.86
C HIS A 65 3.62 -11.87 -22.62
N ARG A 66 2.91 -11.99 -23.75
CA ARG A 66 2.47 -10.84 -24.55
C ARG A 66 1.49 -9.94 -23.77
N GLU A 67 0.53 -10.55 -23.07
CA GLU A 67 -0.43 -9.82 -22.25
C GLU A 67 0.26 -9.14 -21.07
N ASN A 68 1.19 -9.81 -20.39
CA ASN A 68 2.01 -9.21 -19.33
C ASN A 68 2.68 -7.91 -19.82
N MET A 69 3.34 -7.94 -20.99
CA MET A 69 3.97 -6.75 -21.55
C MET A 69 2.98 -5.61 -21.85
N VAL A 70 1.76 -5.93 -22.30
CA VAL A 70 0.71 -4.93 -22.52
C VAL A 70 0.20 -4.36 -21.20
N ILE A 71 -0.05 -5.19 -20.19
CA ILE A 71 -0.51 -4.76 -18.86
C ILE A 71 0.51 -3.80 -18.23
N ARG A 72 1.81 -4.13 -18.31
CA ARG A 72 2.88 -3.23 -17.83
C ARG A 72 2.88 -1.87 -18.52
N ARG A 73 2.57 -1.83 -19.82
CA ARG A 73 2.45 -0.57 -20.57
C ARG A 73 1.22 0.23 -20.13
N ILE A 74 0.10 -0.44 -19.87
CA ILE A 74 -1.14 0.18 -19.36
C ILE A 74 -0.91 0.77 -17.96
N TRP A 75 -0.32 0.03 -17.03
CA TRP A 75 -0.02 0.55 -15.69
C TRP A 75 0.93 1.74 -15.71
N LYS A 76 1.82 1.78 -16.70
CA LYS A 76 2.75 2.88 -16.89
C LYS A 76 2.18 4.03 -17.71
N SER A 77 1.03 3.87 -18.35
CA SER A 77 0.54 4.87 -19.29
C SER A 77 0.04 6.12 -18.61
N SER A 78 -0.39 6.08 -17.35
CA SER A 78 -0.95 7.25 -16.67
C SER A 78 0.10 8.25 -16.18
N HIS A 79 1.39 7.92 -16.16
CA HIS A 79 2.42 8.84 -15.69
C HIS A 79 2.51 10.09 -16.59
N TYR A 80 2.29 11.28 -16.01
CA TYR A 80 2.25 12.55 -16.75
C TYR A 80 2.64 13.76 -15.87
N TYR A 81 3.69 13.61 -15.06
CA TYR A 81 4.16 14.64 -14.13
C TYR A 81 4.84 15.81 -14.82
N GLY A 82 4.69 17.00 -14.22
CA GLY A 82 5.32 18.21 -14.74
C GLY A 82 4.76 18.65 -16.09
N GLN A 83 3.68 18.04 -16.57
CA GLN A 83 3.08 18.28 -17.88
C GLN A 83 1.67 18.86 -17.76
N ASP A 84 1.29 19.70 -18.72
CA ASP A 84 -0.02 20.33 -18.75
C ASP A 84 -1.03 19.40 -19.41
N PHE A 85 -2.21 19.30 -18.82
CA PHE A 85 -3.32 18.61 -19.44
C PHE A 85 -3.92 19.46 -20.57
N THR A 86 -4.40 18.76 -21.60
CA THR A 86 -5.22 19.38 -22.65
C THR A 86 -6.55 19.84 -22.05
N PRO A 87 -7.08 21.01 -22.45
CA PRO A 87 -8.46 21.37 -22.17
C PRO A 87 -9.44 20.27 -22.60
N PHE A 88 -10.53 20.10 -21.86
CA PHE A 88 -11.50 19.04 -22.07
C PHE A 88 -12.92 19.58 -22.20
N GLU A 89 -13.76 18.90 -22.98
CA GLU A 89 -15.21 19.09 -22.91
C GLU A 89 -15.78 18.17 -21.82
N ILE A 90 -16.86 18.58 -21.15
CA ILE A 90 -17.46 17.75 -20.09
C ILE A 90 -17.89 16.38 -20.59
N THR A 91 -18.36 16.32 -21.84
CA THR A 91 -18.77 15.06 -22.48
C THR A 91 -17.63 14.07 -22.62
N ASP A 92 -16.38 14.54 -22.61
CA ASP A 92 -15.19 13.69 -22.64
C ASP A 92 -14.85 13.16 -21.24
N VAL A 93 -15.20 13.89 -20.18
CA VAL A 93 -14.82 13.56 -18.80
C VAL A 93 -15.46 12.23 -18.39
N PRO A 94 -14.68 11.27 -17.87
CA PRO A 94 -15.23 10.02 -17.37
C PRO A 94 -16.29 10.29 -16.30
N ASP A 95 -17.38 9.52 -16.33
CA ASP A 95 -18.43 9.68 -15.36
C ASP A 95 -17.95 9.40 -13.92
N LYS A 96 -18.77 9.82 -12.94
CA LYS A 96 -18.48 9.59 -11.53
C LYS A 96 -18.29 8.10 -11.22
N HIS A 97 -18.93 7.21 -11.97
CA HIS A 97 -18.81 5.77 -11.80
C HIS A 97 -17.40 5.29 -12.15
N ARG A 98 -16.89 5.61 -13.34
CA ARG A 98 -15.54 5.26 -13.79
C ARG A 98 -14.46 5.84 -12.88
N LEU A 99 -14.66 7.06 -12.36
CA LEU A 99 -13.73 7.66 -11.38
C LEU A 99 -13.78 6.93 -10.03
N ALA A 100 -14.97 6.55 -9.57
CA ALA A 100 -15.10 5.67 -8.40
C ALA A 100 -14.45 4.29 -8.65
N GLN A 101 -14.50 3.75 -9.88
CA GLN A 101 -13.80 2.51 -10.24
C GLN A 101 -12.29 2.64 -10.12
N VAL A 102 -11.71 3.74 -10.59
CA VAL A 102 -10.28 4.04 -10.42
C VAL A 102 -9.90 4.00 -8.95
N LEU A 103 -10.64 4.75 -8.13
CA LEU A 103 -10.39 4.84 -6.69
C LEU A 103 -10.51 3.48 -6.02
N ALA A 104 -11.59 2.74 -6.30
CA ALA A 104 -11.79 1.40 -5.77
C ALA A 104 -10.66 0.44 -6.18
N CYS A 105 -10.23 0.45 -7.45
CA CYS A 105 -9.14 -0.41 -7.93
C CYS A 105 -7.83 -0.07 -7.23
N GLY A 106 -7.43 1.20 -7.24
CA GLY A 106 -6.16 1.63 -6.64
C GLY A 106 -6.14 1.43 -5.13
N LEU A 107 -7.21 1.79 -4.42
CA LEU A 107 -7.26 1.68 -2.96
C LEU A 107 -7.33 0.21 -2.50
N LYS A 108 -8.18 -0.62 -3.14
CA LYS A 108 -8.26 -2.06 -2.82
C LYS A 108 -6.94 -2.76 -3.06
N ALA A 109 -6.15 -2.35 -4.07
CA ALA A 109 -4.84 -2.93 -4.36
C ALA A 109 -3.75 -2.55 -3.37
N THR A 110 -3.97 -1.49 -2.59
CA THR A 110 -2.88 -0.90 -1.81
C THR A 110 -2.76 -1.44 -0.40
N ASN A 111 -3.87 -1.64 0.34
CA ASN A 111 -3.82 -2.00 1.77
C ASN A 111 -2.71 -3.02 2.13
N ALA A 112 -1.62 -2.54 2.72
CA ALA A 112 -0.61 -3.39 3.32
C ALA A 112 -1.19 -3.98 4.62
N THR A 113 -0.52 -4.99 5.21
CA THR A 113 -1.11 -5.82 6.29
C THR A 113 -1.74 -5.04 7.45
N TYR A 114 -1.30 -3.80 7.71
CA TYR A 114 -1.73 -2.98 8.84
C TYR A 114 -2.53 -1.73 8.46
N SER A 115 -2.50 -1.28 7.20
CA SER A 115 -2.62 0.13 6.83
C SER A 115 -4.04 0.72 7.02
N GLN A 116 -4.37 1.09 8.26
CA GLN A 116 -5.59 1.79 8.70
C GLN A 116 -5.37 3.30 8.91
N HIS A 117 -4.28 3.85 8.37
CA HIS A 117 -3.68 5.11 8.82
C HIS A 117 -3.73 6.20 7.75
N TRP A 118 -4.83 6.25 7.01
CA TRP A 118 -5.02 7.25 5.97
C TRP A 118 -6.50 7.51 5.71
N GLU A 119 -6.75 8.65 5.08
CA GLU A 119 -8.05 9.07 4.55
C GLU A 119 -7.85 9.65 3.15
N GLY A 120 -8.89 9.60 2.33
CA GLY A 120 -8.88 10.17 0.98
C GLY A 120 -9.99 11.19 0.78
N MET A 121 -9.68 12.24 0.03
CA MET A 121 -10.66 13.21 -0.47
C MET A 121 -10.61 13.23 -1.99
N TYR A 122 -11.75 13.20 -2.65
CA TYR A 122 -11.86 13.41 -4.09
C TYR A 122 -12.69 14.66 -4.38
N PHE A 123 -12.31 15.44 -5.39
CA PHE A 123 -13.17 16.47 -5.95
C PHE A 123 -13.03 16.58 -7.46
N ASP A 124 -14.08 17.08 -8.10
CA ASP A 124 -14.10 17.36 -9.53
C ASP A 124 -13.49 18.74 -9.85
N TRP A 125 -13.36 19.02 -11.14
CA TRP A 125 -12.82 20.26 -11.68
C TRP A 125 -13.44 21.55 -11.10
N THR A 126 -14.66 21.49 -10.55
CA THR A 126 -15.32 22.69 -10.01
C THR A 126 -14.60 23.30 -8.81
N PHE A 127 -13.72 22.54 -8.16
CA PHE A 127 -12.89 23.00 -7.05
C PHE A 127 -11.49 23.48 -7.48
N ASN A 128 -11.12 23.39 -8.77
CA ASN A 128 -9.79 23.76 -9.22
C ASN A 128 -9.47 25.24 -9.00
N GLY A 129 -10.46 26.14 -9.13
CA GLY A 129 -10.27 27.57 -8.83
C GLY A 129 -9.87 27.80 -7.37
N ASN A 130 -10.63 27.23 -6.43
CA ASN A 130 -10.33 27.31 -5.00
C ASN A 130 -8.97 26.67 -4.65
N MET A 131 -8.66 25.53 -5.25
CA MET A 131 -7.35 24.89 -5.08
C MET A 131 -6.23 25.76 -5.63
N ARG A 132 -6.42 26.37 -6.81
CA ARG A 132 -5.42 27.24 -7.43
C ARG A 132 -5.10 28.42 -6.55
N GLU A 133 -6.11 29.12 -6.04
CA GLU A 133 -5.92 30.23 -5.10
C GLU A 133 -5.13 29.81 -3.86
N ILE A 134 -5.37 28.59 -3.35
CA ILE A 134 -4.64 28.07 -2.19
C ILE A 134 -3.20 27.73 -2.56
N ILE A 135 -2.97 27.12 -3.72
CA ILE A 135 -1.63 26.78 -4.21
C ILE A 135 -0.82 28.05 -4.51
N ASP A 136 -1.44 29.14 -4.96
CA ASP A 136 -0.76 30.43 -5.16
C ASP A 136 -0.28 31.05 -3.83
N GLU A 137 -0.75 30.56 -2.67
CA GLU A 137 -0.20 30.92 -1.35
C GLU A 137 0.97 30.04 -0.91
N PHE A 138 1.33 29.02 -1.68
CA PHE A 138 2.56 28.25 -1.45
C PHE A 138 3.73 29.09 -1.94
N SER A 139 4.64 29.42 -1.03
CA SER A 139 5.82 30.23 -1.37
C SER A 139 6.84 29.45 -2.20
N GLU A 140 6.82 28.12 -2.09
CA GLU A 140 7.76 27.23 -2.79
C GLU A 140 7.06 26.02 -3.39
N MET A 141 7.26 25.81 -4.69
CA MET A 141 6.91 24.57 -5.38
C MET A 141 8.20 23.79 -5.65
N SER A 142 8.28 22.57 -5.16
CA SER A 142 9.51 21.77 -5.21
C SER A 142 9.69 21.10 -6.58
N GLY A 143 10.86 21.30 -7.20
CA GLY A 143 11.24 20.62 -8.44
C GLY A 143 10.35 21.00 -9.63
N GLU A 144 9.82 19.98 -10.33
CA GLU A 144 8.92 20.15 -11.50
C GLU A 144 7.44 20.05 -11.11
N GLU A 145 7.12 20.06 -9.80
CA GLU A 145 5.73 20.01 -9.34
C GLU A 145 5.00 21.29 -9.69
N ARG A 146 3.78 21.13 -10.21
CA ARG A 146 2.88 22.24 -10.51
C ARG A 146 1.44 21.83 -10.34
N PHE A 147 0.59 22.78 -10.01
CA PHE A 147 -0.86 22.59 -10.07
C PHE A 147 -1.35 22.85 -11.50
N VAL A 148 -2.10 21.91 -12.05
CA VAL A 148 -2.61 21.96 -13.42
C VAL A 148 -4.11 22.29 -13.40
N ASP A 149 -4.48 23.44 -13.95
CA ASP A 149 -5.86 23.96 -13.87
C ASP A 149 -6.87 23.14 -14.68
N ASN A 150 -6.39 22.44 -15.72
CA ASN A 150 -7.20 21.60 -16.61
C ASN A 150 -7.36 20.15 -16.11
N ALA A 151 -7.07 19.87 -14.84
CA ALA A 151 -7.39 18.57 -14.26
C ALA A 151 -8.92 18.41 -14.13
N PHE A 152 -9.50 17.33 -14.68
CA PHE A 152 -10.94 17.11 -14.49
C PHE A 152 -11.27 16.50 -13.12
N ALA A 153 -10.29 15.92 -12.44
CA ALA A 153 -10.46 15.29 -11.14
C ALA A 153 -9.20 15.44 -10.30
N THR A 154 -9.37 15.55 -8.99
CA THR A 154 -8.26 15.58 -8.03
C THR A 154 -8.56 14.65 -6.86
N VAL A 155 -7.54 13.88 -6.46
CA VAL A 155 -7.54 13.00 -5.30
C VAL A 155 -6.49 13.50 -4.33
N VAL A 156 -6.87 13.72 -3.08
CA VAL A 156 -5.96 14.11 -2.01
C VAL A 156 -5.86 12.95 -1.02
N LEU A 157 -4.64 12.49 -0.77
CA LEU A 157 -4.34 11.46 0.21
C LEU A 157 -3.87 12.11 1.50
N MET A 158 -4.49 11.73 2.60
CA MET A 158 -4.16 12.20 3.94
C MET A 158 -3.66 11.03 4.77
N ASN A 159 -2.51 11.19 5.41
CA ASN A 159 -1.99 10.28 6.41
C ASN A 159 -2.60 10.65 7.78
N THR A 160 -3.18 9.68 8.48
CA THR A 160 -3.82 9.88 9.79
C THR A 160 -2.98 9.40 10.97
N GLY A 161 -1.77 8.92 10.71
CA GLY A 161 -0.82 8.43 11.69
C GLY A 161 -1.03 6.97 12.07
N TYR A 162 0.07 6.26 12.33
CA TYR A 162 0.04 4.86 12.74
C TYR A 162 -0.55 4.70 14.16
N GLY A 163 -1.35 3.65 14.36
CA GLY A 163 -2.06 3.36 15.60
C GLY A 163 -2.21 1.86 15.85
N GLY A 164 -2.87 1.49 16.94
CA GLY A 164 -3.09 0.11 17.34
C GLY A 164 -2.03 -0.44 18.31
N PRO A 165 -2.11 -1.73 18.68
CA PRO A 165 -1.41 -2.27 19.85
C PRO A 165 0.11 -2.06 19.84
N PHE A 166 0.74 -2.09 18.65
CA PHE A 166 2.18 -1.86 18.54
C PHE A 166 2.56 -0.40 18.82
N MET A 167 1.75 0.58 18.41
CA MET A 167 2.00 1.98 18.77
C MET A 167 1.65 2.27 20.21
N ASP A 168 0.65 1.60 20.76
CA ASP A 168 0.31 1.70 22.19
C ASP A 168 1.50 1.20 23.03
N MET A 169 2.13 0.09 22.63
CA MET A 169 3.39 -0.40 23.20
C MET A 169 4.47 0.69 23.24
N LEU A 170 4.72 1.31 22.08
CA LEU A 170 5.78 2.30 21.91
C LEU A 170 5.49 3.59 22.69
N ARG A 171 4.22 3.93 22.90
CA ARG A 171 3.82 5.08 23.74
C ARG A 171 4.01 4.78 25.22
N PHE A 172 3.56 3.62 25.69
CA PHE A 172 3.64 3.27 27.11
C PHE A 172 5.07 3.08 27.62
N ARG A 173 6.02 2.76 26.75
CA ARG A 173 7.43 2.65 27.14
C ARG A 173 8.10 3.98 27.50
N ARG A 174 7.50 5.14 27.17
CA ARG A 174 8.05 6.49 27.39
C ARG A 174 9.45 6.73 26.80
N MET A 175 9.73 6.13 25.65
CA MET A 175 10.98 6.34 24.91
C MET A 175 10.69 6.91 23.53
N PRO A 176 11.65 7.55 22.85
CA PRO A 176 11.46 8.08 21.50
C PRO A 176 10.89 7.02 20.55
N ILE A 177 9.96 7.38 19.68
CA ILE A 177 9.37 6.43 18.73
C ILE A 177 10.45 6.03 17.71
N PRO A 178 10.60 4.72 17.39
CA PRO A 178 11.49 4.26 16.31
C PRO A 178 11.26 5.07 15.02
N PRO A 179 12.28 5.72 14.44
CA PRO A 179 12.12 6.56 13.25
C PRO A 179 11.53 5.84 12.04
N SER A 180 11.73 4.52 11.95
CA SER A 180 11.12 3.68 10.92
C SER A 180 9.59 3.64 11.00
N MET A 181 8.96 3.93 12.15
CA MET A 181 7.49 4.04 12.25
C MET A 181 6.95 5.19 11.40
N LEU A 182 7.67 6.31 11.36
CA LEU A 182 7.30 7.44 10.51
C LEU A 182 7.50 7.10 9.03
N SER A 183 8.57 6.36 8.72
CA SER A 183 8.83 5.87 7.36
C SER A 183 7.74 4.94 6.85
N LEU A 184 7.17 4.09 7.72
CA LEU A 184 6.10 3.17 7.33
C LEU A 184 4.87 3.90 6.78
N GLU A 185 4.52 5.03 7.39
CA GLU A 185 3.41 5.85 6.93
C GLU A 185 3.66 6.43 5.53
N GLN A 186 4.89 6.89 5.26
CA GLN A 186 5.27 7.41 3.95
C GLN A 186 5.32 6.30 2.90
N ILE A 187 5.86 5.12 3.25
CA ILE A 187 5.89 3.95 2.38
C ILE A 187 4.47 3.55 1.98
N ASP A 188 3.56 3.48 2.95
CA ASP A 188 2.16 3.17 2.70
C ASP A 188 1.58 4.19 1.70
N MET A 189 1.77 5.50 1.92
CA MET A 189 1.29 6.54 1.00
C MET A 189 1.85 6.39 -0.41
N GLY A 190 3.14 6.10 -0.56
CA GLY A 190 3.74 5.82 -1.86
C GLY A 190 3.15 4.59 -2.55
N THR A 191 2.80 3.56 -1.78
CA THR A 191 2.11 2.39 -2.33
C THR A 191 0.70 2.74 -2.83
N PHE A 192 -0.02 3.65 -2.14
CA PHE A 192 -1.34 4.13 -2.57
C PHE A 192 -1.23 4.91 -3.86
N GLU A 193 -0.30 5.84 -3.90
CA GLU A 193 -0.01 6.67 -5.05
C GLU A 193 0.26 5.81 -6.30
N HIS A 194 1.16 4.82 -6.19
CA HIS A 194 1.50 3.94 -7.31
C HIS A 194 0.29 3.18 -7.87
N ASN A 195 -0.54 2.60 -7.00
CA ASN A 195 -1.68 1.82 -7.47
C ASN A 195 -2.82 2.67 -8.02
N ILE A 196 -3.04 3.88 -7.50
CA ILE A 196 -3.98 4.83 -8.09
C ILE A 196 -3.56 5.17 -9.52
N LYS A 197 -2.26 5.39 -9.76
CA LYS A 197 -1.74 5.62 -11.11
C LYS A 197 -1.96 4.44 -12.02
N ALA A 198 -1.59 3.24 -11.57
CA ALA A 198 -1.79 2.04 -12.36
C ALA A 198 -3.29 1.82 -12.67
N ALA A 199 -4.18 2.12 -11.72
CA ALA A 199 -5.62 2.02 -11.88
C ALA A 199 -6.16 3.05 -12.88
N ILE A 200 -5.63 4.27 -12.92
CA ILE A 200 -6.01 5.29 -13.91
C ILE A 200 -5.74 4.79 -15.33
N GLY A 201 -4.54 4.25 -15.58
CA GLY A 201 -4.23 3.65 -16.88
C GLY A 201 -5.13 2.46 -17.22
N SER A 202 -5.43 1.62 -16.22
CA SER A 202 -6.22 0.40 -16.40
C SER A 202 -7.72 0.64 -16.58
N VAL A 203 -8.28 1.69 -15.98
CA VAL A 203 -9.72 1.97 -15.99
C VAL A 203 -10.06 3.04 -17.03
N LEU A 204 -9.25 4.10 -17.12
CA LEU A 204 -9.51 5.26 -17.99
C LEU A 204 -8.71 5.21 -19.29
N GLY A 205 -7.63 4.44 -19.36
CA GLY A 205 -6.84 4.23 -20.58
C GLY A 205 -5.67 5.19 -20.71
N GLY A 206 -4.91 5.05 -21.81
CA GLY A 206 -3.65 5.78 -22.01
C GLY A 206 -3.80 7.23 -22.46
N ALA A 207 -5.02 7.69 -22.73
CA ALA A 207 -5.33 9.09 -23.03
C ALA A 207 -5.36 9.97 -21.78
N VAL A 208 -5.52 9.37 -20.60
CA VAL A 208 -5.58 10.06 -19.32
C VAL A 208 -4.22 9.99 -18.62
N GLY A 209 -3.77 11.12 -18.10
CA GLY A 209 -2.53 11.29 -17.38
C GLY A 209 -2.76 11.70 -15.92
N VAL A 210 -1.69 11.60 -15.15
CA VAL A 210 -1.63 11.91 -13.73
C VAL A 210 -0.49 12.87 -13.47
N ASN A 211 -0.82 13.98 -12.81
CA ASN A 211 0.12 14.93 -12.24
C ASN A 211 0.06 14.85 -10.72
N ILE A 212 1.19 14.98 -10.03
CA ILE A 212 1.28 14.81 -8.57
C ILE A 212 2.06 15.94 -7.94
N ILE A 213 1.55 16.38 -6.80
CA ILE A 213 2.20 17.30 -5.88
C ILE A 213 2.35 16.56 -4.56
N ARG A 214 3.59 16.31 -4.13
CA ARG A 214 3.92 15.69 -2.84
C ARG A 214 5.15 16.32 -2.20
N HIS A 215 6.19 16.64 -2.95
CA HIS A 215 7.42 17.23 -2.44
C HIS A 215 7.16 18.61 -1.83
N SER A 216 6.29 19.40 -2.45
CA SER A 216 5.80 20.69 -1.93
C SER A 216 4.96 20.56 -0.65
N LEU A 217 4.56 19.34 -0.30
CA LEU A 217 3.84 18.95 0.93
C LEU A 217 4.76 18.25 1.96
N GLY A 218 6.06 18.20 1.71
CA GLY A 218 7.06 17.66 2.64
C GLY A 218 7.08 18.43 3.96
N ALA A 219 7.42 17.75 5.06
CA ALA A 219 7.32 18.30 6.42
C ALA A 219 8.04 19.65 6.59
N GLU A 220 9.22 19.80 6.01
CA GLU A 220 10.01 21.03 6.06
C GLU A 220 9.27 22.23 5.44
N LEU A 221 8.70 22.06 4.25
CA LEU A 221 8.01 23.13 3.55
C LEU A 221 6.68 23.48 4.21
N ILE A 222 5.88 22.49 4.62
CA ILE A 222 4.58 22.76 5.24
C ILE A 222 4.68 23.33 6.65
N ASN A 223 5.78 23.07 7.37
CA ASN A 223 6.06 23.70 8.65
C ASN A 223 6.79 25.05 8.49
N GLY A 224 7.24 25.37 7.28
CA GLY A 224 7.98 26.58 6.93
C GLY A 224 7.26 27.41 5.87
N ALA A 225 7.89 27.53 4.69
CA ALA A 225 7.51 28.46 3.63
C ALA A 225 6.07 28.26 3.08
N ASN A 226 5.54 27.04 3.16
CA ASN A 226 4.20 26.69 2.66
C ASN A 226 3.14 26.59 3.76
N SER A 227 3.48 26.90 5.02
CA SER A 227 2.57 26.76 6.18
C SER A 227 1.20 27.41 5.99
N LYS A 228 1.16 28.67 5.55
CA LYS A 228 -0.09 29.42 5.35
C LYS A 228 -1.00 28.77 4.31
N GLY A 229 -0.45 28.42 3.14
CA GLY A 229 -1.17 27.73 2.07
C GLY A 229 -1.64 26.34 2.52
N TYR A 230 -0.78 25.58 3.20
CA TYR A 230 -1.09 24.26 3.71
C TYR A 230 -2.22 24.28 4.77
N ASP A 231 -2.22 25.25 5.68
CA ASP A 231 -3.28 25.42 6.67
C ASP A 231 -4.62 25.77 6.03
N ARG A 232 -4.62 26.66 5.02
CA ARG A 232 -5.82 26.97 4.24
C ARG A 232 -6.32 25.72 3.50
N LEU A 233 -5.41 24.94 2.92
CA LEU A 233 -5.72 23.68 2.26
C LEU A 233 -6.39 22.68 3.21
N LYS A 234 -5.81 22.46 4.40
CA LYS A 234 -6.39 21.58 5.43
C LYS A 234 -7.80 22.03 5.84
N ARG A 235 -8.00 23.32 6.12
CA ARG A 235 -9.32 23.85 6.48
C ARG A 235 -10.36 23.66 5.38
N MET A 236 -9.94 23.78 4.12
CA MET A 236 -10.85 23.57 3.00
C MET A 236 -11.19 22.09 2.81
N LEU A 237 -10.24 21.18 2.99
CA LEU A 237 -10.44 19.77 2.65
C LEU A 237 -11.01 18.92 3.80
N LEU A 238 -10.62 19.19 5.05
CA LEU A 238 -11.11 18.40 6.19
C LEU A 238 -12.61 18.59 6.40
N LEU A 239 -13.35 17.48 6.37
CA LEU A 239 -14.79 17.42 6.57
C LEU A 239 -15.15 16.92 7.97
N PRO A 240 -16.35 17.26 8.47
CA PRO A 240 -16.87 16.62 9.68
C PRO A 240 -16.85 15.09 9.57
N GLY A 241 -16.19 14.42 10.51
CA GLY A 241 -16.05 12.95 10.53
C GLY A 241 -14.70 12.43 10.01
N MET A 242 -13.86 13.29 9.44
CA MET A 242 -12.46 13.00 9.13
C MET A 242 -11.56 13.16 10.36
N ASN A 243 -10.38 12.55 10.34
CA ASN A 243 -9.39 12.75 11.40
C ASN A 243 -8.85 14.20 11.35
N PRO A 244 -9.07 15.03 12.39
CA PRO A 244 -8.63 16.43 12.38
C PRO A 244 -7.10 16.58 12.30
N ASN A 245 -6.37 15.55 12.73
CA ASN A 245 -4.92 15.51 12.70
C ASN A 245 -4.35 14.97 11.39
N GLY A 246 -5.19 14.63 10.41
CA GLY A 246 -4.74 14.16 9.10
C GLY A 246 -3.74 15.12 8.45
N LYS A 247 -2.60 14.60 7.99
CA LYS A 247 -1.59 15.32 7.21
C LYS A 247 -1.82 15.03 5.73
N ILE A 248 -1.99 16.07 4.91
CA ILE A 248 -2.09 15.90 3.46
C ILE A 248 -0.72 15.47 2.94
N ALA A 249 -0.63 14.25 2.39
CA ALA A 249 0.60 13.61 1.98
C ALA A 249 0.83 13.68 0.46
N SER A 250 -0.24 13.73 -0.33
CA SER A 250 -0.15 13.81 -1.79
C SER A 250 -1.43 14.38 -2.39
N ILE A 251 -1.29 15.18 -3.44
CA ILE A 251 -2.37 15.64 -4.31
C ILE A 251 -2.13 15.03 -5.70
N ILE A 252 -3.10 14.26 -6.18
CA ILE A 252 -3.08 13.54 -7.45
C ILE A 252 -4.12 14.16 -8.37
N GLN A 253 -3.68 14.88 -9.39
CA GLN A 253 -4.53 15.47 -10.41
C GLN A 253 -4.63 14.57 -11.64
N ILE A 254 -5.83 14.45 -12.17
CA ILE A 254 -6.17 13.57 -13.30
C ILE A 254 -6.70 14.42 -14.44
N GLY A 255 -6.16 14.25 -15.64
CA GLY A 255 -6.56 15.02 -16.82
C GLY A 255 -6.20 14.35 -18.14
N PHE A 256 -6.66 14.92 -19.25
CA PHE A 256 -6.33 14.43 -20.57
C PHE A 256 -4.93 14.85 -20.98
N LYS A 257 -4.14 13.92 -21.51
CA LYS A 257 -2.83 14.24 -22.05
C LYS A 257 -2.93 14.98 -23.38
N GLN A 258 -1.83 15.62 -23.78
CA GLN A 258 -1.67 16.14 -25.14
C GLN A 258 -1.79 15.02 -26.18
N GLN A 259 -2.30 15.37 -27.37
CA GLN A 259 -2.67 14.40 -28.41
C GLN A 259 -1.50 13.47 -28.78
N GLN A 260 -0.28 14.00 -28.83
CA GLN A 260 0.94 13.25 -29.14
C GLN A 260 1.34 12.22 -28.06
N ASP A 261 0.86 12.38 -26.82
CA ASP A 261 1.22 11.53 -25.67
C ASP A 261 0.13 10.48 -25.34
N ARG A 262 -0.96 10.46 -26.12
CA ARG A 262 -2.08 9.54 -25.93
C ARG A 262 -1.74 8.17 -26.51
N VAL A 263 -2.01 7.13 -25.73
CA VAL A 263 -1.86 5.73 -26.16
C VAL A 263 -3.21 5.05 -26.10
N GLU A 264 -3.59 4.37 -27.18
CA GLU A 264 -4.81 3.58 -27.23
C GLU A 264 -4.57 2.14 -26.75
N PHE A 265 -5.51 1.65 -25.95
CA PHE A 265 -5.50 0.27 -25.47
C PHE A 265 -6.87 -0.38 -25.71
N LYS A 266 -6.87 -1.67 -26.03
CA LYS A 266 -8.11 -2.43 -26.16
C LYS A 266 -8.74 -2.62 -24.77
N LYS A 267 -10.07 -2.44 -24.69
CA LYS A 267 -10.84 -2.60 -23.44
C LYS A 267 -10.56 -3.93 -22.72
N LYS A 268 -10.47 -5.05 -23.45
CA LYS A 268 -10.08 -6.36 -22.89
C LYS A 268 -8.77 -6.30 -22.10
N HIS A 269 -7.73 -5.64 -22.62
CA HIS A 269 -6.43 -5.57 -21.94
C HIS A 269 -6.46 -4.61 -20.75
N MET A 270 -7.23 -3.54 -20.85
CA MET A 270 -7.48 -2.62 -19.75
C MET A 270 -8.19 -3.34 -18.59
N ASP A 271 -9.21 -4.15 -18.89
CA ASP A 271 -9.94 -4.90 -17.88
C ASP A 271 -9.08 -5.95 -17.19
N ILE A 272 -8.23 -6.67 -17.95
CA ILE A 272 -7.23 -7.58 -17.36
C ILE A 272 -6.22 -6.80 -16.51
N ALA A 273 -5.76 -5.64 -16.97
CA ALA A 273 -4.81 -4.81 -16.21
C ALA A 273 -5.41 -4.33 -14.87
N ALA A 274 -6.67 -3.93 -14.85
CA ALA A 274 -7.37 -3.53 -13.63
C ALA A 274 -7.64 -4.74 -12.71
N ALA A 275 -8.06 -5.87 -13.29
CA ALA A 275 -8.23 -7.12 -12.57
C ALA A 275 -6.93 -7.54 -11.87
N LYS A 276 -5.78 -7.45 -12.56
CA LYS A 276 -4.46 -7.77 -12.01
C LYS A 276 -3.99 -6.86 -10.87
N ILE A 277 -4.41 -5.59 -10.88
CA ILE A 277 -4.16 -4.67 -9.77
C ILE A 277 -4.89 -5.14 -8.50
N ILE A 278 -6.16 -5.57 -8.64
CA ILE A 278 -6.99 -6.05 -7.53
C ILE A 278 -6.56 -7.45 -7.08
N GLU A 279 -6.32 -8.35 -8.04
CA GLU A 279 -5.93 -9.74 -7.84
C GLU A 279 -4.77 -9.83 -6.85
N ARG A 280 -3.75 -8.98 -7.06
CA ARG A 280 -2.57 -8.73 -6.22
C ARG A 280 -2.83 -8.40 -4.73
N LYS A 281 -4.08 -8.16 -4.28
CA LYS A 281 -4.40 -7.89 -2.86
C LYS A 281 -5.16 -9.02 -2.16
N SER A 282 -6.09 -9.66 -2.85
CA SER A 282 -6.60 -10.99 -2.46
C SER A 282 -5.46 -12.00 -2.39
N GLU A 283 -4.42 -11.76 -3.19
CA GLU A 283 -3.26 -12.61 -3.33
C GLU A 283 -2.18 -12.36 -2.29
N ARG A 284 -2.32 -13.06 -1.15
CA ARG A 284 -1.24 -13.27 -0.19
C ARG A 284 -0.28 -14.42 -0.62
N ARG A 285 -0.30 -14.76 -1.92
CA ARG A 285 0.61 -15.48 -2.88
C ARG A 285 0.23 -14.98 -4.31
N ASN A 286 1.02 -14.77 -5.38
CA ASN A 286 1.64 -15.80 -6.25
C ASN A 286 2.95 -15.43 -7.03
N VAL A 287 4.06 -16.19 -6.84
CA VAL A 287 5.10 -16.63 -7.83
C VAL A 287 5.82 -17.90 -7.28
N ASP A 288 5.94 -19.02 -8.01
CA ASP A 288 6.58 -20.27 -7.53
C ASP A 288 8.11 -20.12 -7.41
N PHE A 289 8.62 -20.26 -6.18
CA PHE A 289 10.06 -20.32 -5.88
C PHE A 289 10.46 -21.57 -5.11
N SER A 290 9.69 -22.66 -5.26
CA SER A 290 9.77 -23.90 -4.49
C SER A 290 11.15 -24.56 -4.39
N ARG A 291 12.15 -24.15 -5.18
CA ARG A 291 13.58 -24.40 -4.90
C ARG A 291 14.50 -23.18 -4.98
N SER A 292 14.17 -22.16 -5.77
CA SER A 292 14.94 -20.90 -5.84
C SER A 292 14.14 -19.77 -6.51
N VAL A 293 14.55 -18.52 -6.28
CA VAL A 293 13.99 -17.35 -6.99
C VAL A 293 14.60 -17.21 -8.36
N GLN A 294 13.78 -17.27 -9.42
CA GLN A 294 14.29 -17.12 -10.78
C GLN A 294 14.97 -15.75 -10.98
N PRO A 295 16.17 -15.70 -11.60
CA PRO A 295 16.88 -14.44 -11.82
C PRO A 295 16.06 -13.39 -12.56
N ALA A 296 15.21 -13.81 -13.51
CA ALA A 296 14.35 -12.92 -14.27
C ALA A 296 13.34 -12.15 -13.39
N VAL A 297 12.81 -12.79 -12.34
CA VAL A 297 11.84 -12.15 -11.43
C VAL A 297 12.54 -11.07 -10.59
N MET A 298 13.72 -11.37 -10.03
CA MET A 298 14.52 -10.38 -9.29
C MET A 298 14.97 -9.24 -10.20
N PHE A 299 15.39 -9.56 -11.43
CA PHE A 299 15.74 -8.55 -12.42
C PHE A 299 14.55 -7.63 -12.72
N ASN A 300 13.35 -8.19 -12.94
CA ASN A 300 12.16 -7.39 -13.23
C ASN A 300 11.71 -6.55 -12.04
N PHE A 301 11.85 -7.07 -10.81
CA PHE A 301 11.66 -6.29 -9.59
C PHE A 301 12.60 -5.10 -9.54
N LEU A 302 13.91 -5.35 -9.57
CA LEU A 302 14.94 -4.31 -9.44
C LEU A 302 14.84 -3.30 -10.59
N ARG A 303 14.53 -3.76 -11.81
CA ARG A 303 14.30 -2.87 -12.95
C ARG A 303 13.09 -1.96 -12.75
N SER A 304 11.98 -2.49 -12.23
CA SER A 304 10.77 -1.68 -11.98
C SER A 304 10.98 -0.74 -10.80
N PHE A 305 11.60 -1.23 -9.73
CA PHE A 305 11.97 -0.47 -8.54
C PHE A 305 12.91 0.70 -8.89
N ASN A 306 14.07 0.42 -9.49
CA ASN A 306 15.03 1.45 -9.90
C ASN A 306 14.43 2.40 -10.95
N GLY A 307 13.58 1.89 -11.84
CA GLY A 307 12.89 2.71 -12.82
C GLY A 307 12.02 3.80 -12.18
N GLU A 308 11.31 3.49 -11.09
CA GLU A 308 10.55 4.52 -10.35
C GLU A 308 11.46 5.41 -9.51
N LEU A 309 12.51 4.88 -8.88
CA LEU A 309 13.46 5.71 -8.12
C LEU A 309 14.15 6.77 -8.99
N VAL A 310 14.59 6.40 -10.19
CA VAL A 310 15.23 7.32 -11.15
C VAL A 310 14.24 8.40 -11.58
N LYS A 311 13.00 8.01 -11.91
CA LYS A 311 11.95 8.96 -12.29
C LYS A 311 11.65 9.97 -11.17
N ASN A 312 11.68 9.51 -9.94
CA ASN A 312 11.47 10.35 -8.76
C ASN A 312 12.72 11.13 -8.33
N GLY A 313 13.85 10.99 -9.04
CA GLY A 313 15.10 11.71 -8.72
C GLY A 313 15.77 11.25 -7.43
N VAL A 314 15.50 10.03 -6.97
CA VAL A 314 16.03 9.46 -5.71
C VAL A 314 16.90 8.20 -5.94
N GLY A 315 17.22 7.86 -7.19
CA GLY A 315 18.00 6.67 -7.53
C GLY A 315 19.37 6.59 -6.86
N ASP A 316 20.07 7.72 -6.70
CA ASP A 316 21.44 7.73 -6.18
C ASP A 316 21.52 7.54 -4.66
N MET A 317 20.50 8.00 -3.93
CA MET A 317 20.45 7.92 -2.47
C MET A 317 19.88 6.60 -1.95
N VAL A 318 19.12 5.87 -2.76
CA VAL A 318 18.51 4.60 -2.35
C VAL A 318 19.38 3.44 -2.76
N LYS A 319 19.59 2.52 -1.84
CA LYS A 319 20.44 1.34 -2.04
C LYS A 319 19.75 0.09 -1.53
N THR A 320 20.17 -1.06 -2.07
CA THR A 320 19.57 -2.35 -1.75
C THR A 320 20.60 -3.40 -1.42
N ILE A 321 20.39 -4.17 -0.36
CA ILE A 321 21.16 -5.38 -0.03
C ILE A 321 20.25 -6.59 -0.23
N VAL A 322 20.74 -7.61 -0.94
CA VAL A 322 19.99 -8.84 -1.19
C VAL A 322 20.61 -9.99 -0.39
N VAL A 323 19.85 -10.53 0.55
CA VAL A 323 20.25 -11.71 1.34
C VAL A 323 19.52 -12.95 0.81
N ASN A 324 20.24 -14.05 0.69
CA ASN A 324 19.72 -15.32 0.21
C ASN A 324 19.38 -16.25 1.39
N GLY A 325 18.13 -16.27 1.84
CA GLY A 325 17.74 -17.07 3.00
C GLY A 325 17.86 -18.59 2.82
N GLY A 326 18.10 -19.07 1.60
CA GLY A 326 18.30 -20.49 1.31
C GLY A 326 19.70 -21.04 1.61
N ASP A 327 20.74 -20.19 1.62
CA ASP A 327 22.12 -20.61 1.88
C ASP A 327 22.54 -20.43 3.35
N ASP A 328 23.67 -21.05 3.74
CA ASP A 328 24.10 -21.08 5.14
C ASP A 328 24.45 -19.70 5.67
N GLU A 329 24.98 -18.81 4.83
CA GLU A 329 25.33 -17.46 5.24
C GLU A 329 24.10 -16.59 5.45
N GLY A 330 23.12 -16.65 4.53
CA GLY A 330 21.85 -15.97 4.68
C GLY A 330 21.05 -16.49 5.88
N LYS A 331 21.13 -17.79 6.20
CA LYS A 331 20.52 -18.34 7.43
C LYS A 331 21.16 -17.78 8.70
N LYS A 332 22.50 -17.69 8.76
CA LYS A 332 23.18 -17.05 9.91
C LYS A 332 22.80 -15.58 10.07
N ILE A 333 22.71 -14.84 8.97
CA ILE A 333 22.25 -13.44 8.97
C ILE A 333 20.82 -13.37 9.53
N LEU A 334 19.93 -14.25 9.06
CA LEU A 334 18.56 -14.35 9.55
C LEU A 334 18.47 -14.66 11.05
N ASP A 335 19.29 -15.57 11.55
CA ASP A 335 19.34 -15.91 12.98
C ASP A 335 19.75 -14.71 13.84
N ARG A 336 20.78 -13.97 13.43
CA ARG A 336 21.18 -12.73 14.10
C ARG A 336 20.08 -11.67 14.10
N ILE A 337 19.34 -11.54 12.99
CA ILE A 337 18.19 -10.63 12.91
C ILE A 337 17.08 -11.04 13.88
N ARG A 338 16.75 -12.35 13.95
CA ARG A 338 15.74 -12.91 14.87
C ARG A 338 16.12 -12.61 16.32
N GLU A 339 17.37 -12.82 16.69
CA GLU A 339 17.90 -12.51 18.03
C GLU A 339 17.80 -11.01 18.35
N ARG A 340 18.14 -10.13 17.40
CA ARG A 340 18.04 -8.67 17.57
C ARG A 340 16.60 -8.22 17.82
N ILE A 341 15.64 -8.80 17.10
CA ILE A 341 14.21 -8.49 17.28
C ILE A 341 13.74 -8.96 18.66
N ASP A 342 14.06 -10.19 19.04
CA ASP A 342 13.68 -10.74 20.34
C ASP A 342 14.27 -9.91 21.49
N THR A 343 15.53 -9.46 21.36
CA THR A 343 16.16 -8.56 22.33
C THR A 343 15.42 -7.21 22.42
N GLY A 344 15.04 -6.63 21.27
CA GLY A 344 14.32 -5.36 21.23
C GLY A 344 12.92 -5.44 21.84
N LEU A 345 12.24 -6.57 21.64
CA LEU A 345 10.95 -6.85 22.26
C LEU A 345 11.07 -7.03 23.78
N SER A 346 12.07 -7.75 24.26
CA SER A 346 12.37 -7.87 25.69
C SER A 346 12.69 -6.52 26.33
N LYS A 347 13.53 -5.70 25.68
CA LYS A 347 13.83 -4.35 26.17
C LYS A 347 12.58 -3.47 26.23
N THR A 348 11.70 -3.58 25.23
CA THR A 348 10.44 -2.84 25.22
C THR A 348 9.53 -3.24 26.37
N TYR A 349 9.43 -4.53 26.67
CA TYR A 349 8.72 -5.02 27.84
C TYR A 349 9.27 -4.38 29.12
N ASP A 350 10.60 -4.43 29.32
CA ASP A 350 11.24 -3.87 30.51
C ASP A 350 11.01 -2.35 30.63
N ASP A 351 11.11 -1.61 29.52
CA ASP A 351 10.83 -0.18 29.46
C ASP A 351 9.38 0.13 29.87
N MET A 352 8.41 -0.65 29.37
CA MET A 352 7.00 -0.48 29.74
C MET A 352 6.78 -0.68 31.23
N ILE A 353 7.33 -1.75 31.82
CA ILE A 353 7.18 -2.04 33.25
C ILE A 353 7.80 -0.93 34.09
N ARG A 354 8.98 -0.42 33.72
CA ARG A 354 9.62 0.72 34.40
C ARG A 354 8.79 2.00 34.32
N ALA A 355 8.05 2.20 33.24
CA ALA A 355 7.23 3.39 33.03
C ALA A 355 5.86 3.35 33.74
N TYR A 356 5.52 2.26 34.45
CA TYR A 356 4.19 2.08 35.07
C TYR A 356 3.78 3.25 35.98
N GLU A 357 4.60 3.60 36.98
CA GLU A 357 4.26 4.63 37.98
C GLU A 357 4.01 6.00 37.31
N SER A 358 4.81 6.32 36.29
CA SER A 358 4.65 7.56 35.54
C SER A 358 3.40 7.53 34.66
N ASN A 359 3.12 6.42 33.97
CA ASN A 359 1.89 6.25 33.18
C ASN A 359 0.62 6.30 34.03
N PHE A 360 0.66 5.73 35.23
CA PHE A 360 -0.45 5.74 36.17
C PHE A 360 -0.70 7.15 36.74
N SER A 361 0.36 7.81 37.22
CA SER A 361 0.24 9.17 37.80
C SER A 361 -0.22 10.23 36.80
N GLU A 362 0.14 10.10 35.51
CA GLU A 362 -0.33 10.99 34.45
C GLU A 362 -1.70 10.58 33.87
N GLY A 363 -2.33 9.51 34.38
CA GLY A 363 -3.63 9.06 33.94
C GLY A 363 -3.67 8.48 32.52
N MET A 364 -2.51 8.11 31.95
CA MET A 364 -2.46 7.41 30.65
C MET A 364 -3.02 5.99 30.73
N ILE A 365 -2.97 5.39 31.92
CA ILE A 365 -3.56 4.09 32.25
C ILE A 365 -4.33 4.22 33.58
N GLN A 366 -5.38 3.41 33.74
CA GLN A 366 -6.14 3.29 34.99
C GLN A 366 -6.16 1.83 35.50
N ALA A 367 -5.21 1.03 35.03
CA ALA A 367 -5.09 -0.39 35.33
C ALA A 367 -4.21 -0.61 36.56
N THR A 368 -4.42 -1.72 37.29
CA THR A 368 -3.50 -2.14 38.35
C THR A 368 -2.13 -2.52 37.77
N LEU A 369 -1.08 -2.60 38.59
CA LEU A 369 0.24 -3.06 38.15
C LEU A 369 0.19 -4.47 37.53
N GLU A 370 -0.65 -5.35 38.09
CA GLU A 370 -0.85 -6.71 37.57
C GLU A 370 -1.47 -6.68 36.17
N ASP A 371 -2.56 -5.93 36.00
CA ASP A 371 -3.22 -5.76 34.71
C ASP A 371 -2.31 -5.11 33.66
N TYR A 372 -1.51 -4.13 34.06
CA TYR A 372 -0.55 -3.46 33.21
C TYR A 372 0.61 -4.38 32.79
N THR A 373 1.05 -5.25 33.69
CA THR A 373 2.06 -6.29 33.38
C THR A 373 1.50 -7.31 32.37
N ASN A 374 0.26 -7.75 32.56
CA ASN A 374 -0.44 -8.63 31.62
C ASN A 374 -0.63 -7.96 30.25
N LEU A 375 -0.96 -6.66 30.23
CA LEU A 375 -1.04 -5.86 29.01
C LEU A 375 0.33 -5.82 28.29
N ALA A 376 1.42 -5.53 29.00
CA ALA A 376 2.76 -5.50 28.43
C ALA A 376 3.14 -6.86 27.80
N HIS A 377 2.85 -7.97 28.48
CA HIS A 377 3.05 -9.31 27.92
C HIS A 377 2.22 -9.57 26.67
N MET A 378 0.93 -9.23 26.70
CA MET A 378 0.03 -9.41 25.56
C MET A 378 0.50 -8.61 24.35
N VAL A 379 0.86 -7.34 24.56
CA VAL A 379 1.29 -6.43 23.50
C VAL A 379 2.61 -6.89 22.88
N VAL A 380 3.58 -7.32 23.68
CA VAL A 380 4.86 -7.86 23.19
C VAL A 380 4.66 -9.18 22.44
N ALA A 381 3.78 -10.07 22.93
CA ALA A 381 3.44 -11.31 22.25
C ALA A 381 2.74 -11.06 20.90
N MET A 382 1.86 -10.05 20.83
CA MET A 382 1.26 -9.59 19.56
C MET A 382 2.32 -8.99 18.63
N GLY A 383 3.23 -8.16 19.15
CA GLY A 383 4.36 -7.62 18.42
C GLY A 383 5.22 -8.72 17.79
N LYS A 384 5.59 -9.75 18.56
CA LYS A 384 6.38 -10.89 18.07
C LYS A 384 5.73 -11.60 16.87
N LYS A 385 4.40 -11.70 16.82
CA LYS A 385 3.68 -12.29 15.67
C LYS A 385 3.76 -11.44 14.40
N VAL A 386 3.86 -10.12 14.55
CA VAL A 386 3.91 -9.16 13.43
C VAL A 386 5.35 -8.90 12.96
N LEU A 387 6.34 -9.10 13.84
CA LEU A 387 7.68 -8.56 13.70
C LEU A 387 8.76 -9.63 13.44
N LYS A 388 8.40 -10.90 13.28
CA LYS A 388 9.35 -11.96 12.87
C LYS A 388 9.71 -11.81 11.38
N PRO A 389 11.00 -11.74 11.00
CA PRO A 389 11.41 -11.85 9.60
C PRO A 389 10.90 -13.18 9.07
N ARG A 390 10.33 -13.20 7.87
CA ARG A 390 9.69 -14.41 7.33
C ARG A 390 10.68 -15.56 7.35
N GLU A 391 10.37 -16.50 8.24
CA GLU A 391 11.28 -17.53 8.76
C GLU A 391 11.60 -18.60 7.67
N ASP A 392 11.05 -18.39 6.48
CA ASP A 392 10.94 -19.20 5.27
C ASP A 392 11.31 -18.43 3.97
N ALA A 393 11.81 -17.19 4.06
CA ALA A 393 12.07 -16.37 2.86
C ALA A 393 13.26 -16.89 2.03
N HIS A 394 13.06 -17.10 0.74
CA HIS A 394 14.11 -17.46 -0.22
C HIS A 394 15.06 -16.29 -0.49
N LYS A 395 14.52 -15.08 -0.59
CA LYS A 395 15.30 -13.84 -0.75
C LYS A 395 14.74 -12.77 0.16
N MET A 396 15.61 -11.91 0.67
CA MET A 396 15.19 -10.68 1.33
C MET A 396 15.92 -9.52 0.69
N ILE A 397 15.20 -8.43 0.47
CA ILE A 397 15.73 -7.20 -0.09
C ILE A 397 15.60 -6.14 1.00
N PHE A 398 16.74 -5.69 1.51
CA PHE A 398 16.83 -4.60 2.46
C PHE A 398 17.03 -3.31 1.68
N ILE A 399 16.16 -2.34 1.91
CA ILE A 399 16.16 -1.05 1.22
C ILE A 399 16.53 0.02 2.24
N TYR A 400 17.54 0.84 1.94
CA TYR A 400 18.02 1.89 2.82
C TYR A 400 18.27 3.20 2.07
N ILE A 401 18.28 4.30 2.82
CA ILE A 401 18.66 5.64 2.35
C ILE A 401 20.08 5.92 2.82
N ASN A 402 20.93 6.32 1.87
CA ASN A 402 22.19 6.97 2.15
C ASN A 402 21.92 8.41 2.59
N MET A 403 22.02 8.66 3.91
CA MET A 403 21.65 9.94 4.50
C MET A 403 22.64 11.06 4.16
N GLU A 404 23.91 10.75 3.92
CA GLU A 404 24.90 11.73 3.44
C GLU A 404 24.54 12.21 2.03
N GLU A 405 24.18 11.27 1.16
CA GLU A 405 23.77 11.57 -0.21
C GLU A 405 22.43 12.31 -0.27
N ALA A 406 21.46 11.91 0.57
CA ALA A 406 20.18 12.62 0.69
C ALA A 406 20.39 14.08 1.14
N LYS A 407 21.27 14.31 2.11
CA LYS A 407 21.65 15.65 2.57
C LYS A 407 22.36 16.45 1.47
N ARG A 408 23.28 15.84 0.73
CA ARG A 408 24.00 16.47 -0.40
C ARG A 408 23.04 16.95 -1.49
N LEU A 409 21.99 16.18 -1.76
CA LEU A 409 20.99 16.46 -2.78
C LEU A 409 19.85 17.37 -2.30
N GLY A 410 19.82 17.73 -1.00
CA GLY A 410 18.79 18.61 -0.43
C GLY A 410 17.37 18.05 -0.55
N ARG A 411 17.20 16.73 -0.54
CA ARG A 411 15.87 16.10 -0.67
C ARG A 411 15.30 15.80 0.72
N PRO A 412 14.04 16.19 1.02
CA PRO A 412 13.38 15.82 2.26
C PRO A 412 13.30 14.29 2.42
N VAL A 413 13.64 13.81 3.62
CA VAL A 413 13.72 12.36 3.91
C VAL A 413 12.33 11.71 3.82
N ASP A 414 11.29 12.36 4.36
CA ASP A 414 9.92 11.86 4.32
C ASP A 414 9.40 11.67 2.88
N MET A 415 9.76 12.60 1.98
CA MET A 415 9.38 12.51 0.56
C MET A 415 10.22 11.48 -0.21
N THR A 416 11.46 11.24 0.23
CA THR A 416 12.27 10.14 -0.27
C THR A 416 11.66 8.80 0.12
N GLU A 417 11.22 8.65 1.38
CA GLU A 417 10.53 7.45 1.88
C GLU A 417 9.23 7.18 1.12
N HIS A 418 8.46 8.23 0.83
CA HIS A 418 7.27 8.14 -0.01
C HIS A 418 7.61 7.59 -1.40
N SER A 419 8.64 8.16 -2.04
CA SER A 419 9.12 7.73 -3.36
C SER A 419 9.62 6.28 -3.35
N ILE A 420 10.22 5.83 -2.25
CA ILE A 420 10.62 4.44 -2.04
C ILE A 420 9.39 3.53 -1.96
N GLY A 421 8.35 3.92 -1.22
CA GLY A 421 7.09 3.16 -1.15
C GLY A 421 6.46 2.95 -2.52
N GLU A 422 6.47 3.98 -3.35
CA GLU A 422 6.03 3.91 -4.73
C GLU A 422 6.87 2.91 -5.56
N ALA A 423 8.20 2.97 -5.45
CA ALA A 423 9.11 2.07 -6.14
C ALA A 423 8.96 0.61 -5.67
N ILE A 424 8.81 0.38 -4.37
CA ILE A 424 8.51 -0.94 -3.80
C ILE A 424 7.23 -1.48 -4.44
N GLN A 425 6.19 -0.66 -4.50
CA GLN A 425 4.90 -1.07 -5.04
C GLN A 425 4.97 -1.39 -6.53
N ALA A 426 5.78 -0.65 -7.31
CA ALA A 426 6.08 -0.98 -8.71
C ALA A 426 6.80 -2.32 -8.87
N GLY A 427 7.79 -2.57 -8.01
CA GLY A 427 8.49 -3.86 -7.95
C GLY A 427 7.54 -5.00 -7.60
N LEU A 428 6.69 -4.85 -6.60
CA LEU A 428 5.71 -5.85 -6.18
C LEU A 428 4.68 -6.15 -7.28
N ASN A 429 4.20 -5.12 -7.99
CA ASN A 429 3.31 -5.27 -9.14
C ASN A 429 3.97 -6.05 -10.28
N SER A 430 5.24 -5.75 -10.56
CA SER A 430 6.03 -6.47 -11.58
C SER A 430 6.11 -7.97 -11.28
N ILE A 431 6.36 -8.28 -10.03
CA ILE A 431 6.53 -9.64 -9.57
C ILE A 431 5.21 -10.42 -9.65
N HIS A 432 4.11 -9.84 -9.19
CA HIS A 432 2.79 -10.49 -9.27
C HIS A 432 2.44 -10.85 -10.73
N LEU A 433 2.74 -9.97 -11.68
CA LEU A 433 2.58 -10.29 -13.10
C LEU A 433 3.45 -11.46 -13.53
N ASP A 434 4.74 -11.46 -13.16
CA ASP A 434 5.65 -12.55 -13.55
C ASP A 434 5.20 -13.89 -12.96
N GLY A 435 4.65 -13.91 -11.74
CA GLY A 435 4.14 -15.12 -11.10
C GLY A 435 2.80 -15.62 -11.57
N THR A 436 2.15 -14.87 -12.46
CA THR A 436 0.90 -15.26 -13.09
C THR A 436 1.02 -15.35 -14.62
N THR A 437 2.25 -15.33 -15.13
CA THR A 437 2.54 -15.41 -16.56
C THR A 437 2.90 -16.83 -16.99
N ASP A 438 2.25 -17.29 -18.07
CA ASP A 438 2.48 -18.60 -18.69
C ASP A 438 2.39 -19.76 -17.70
N ILE A 439 1.50 -19.64 -16.70
CA ILE A 439 1.33 -20.66 -15.67
C ILE A 439 0.68 -21.91 -16.28
N PRO A 440 1.28 -23.10 -16.12
CA PRO A 440 0.68 -24.34 -16.58
C PRO A 440 -0.68 -24.57 -15.92
N ARG A 441 -1.64 -25.04 -16.71
CA ARG A 441 -3.00 -25.30 -16.25
C ARG A 441 -3.02 -26.15 -14.96
N GLY A 442 -3.73 -25.67 -13.95
CA GLY A 442 -3.86 -26.35 -12.65
C GLY A 442 -2.60 -26.30 -11.79
N GLU A 443 -1.66 -25.40 -12.06
CA GLU A 443 -0.59 -24.99 -11.14
C GLU A 443 -0.79 -23.57 -10.61
N ASP A 444 -1.96 -22.98 -10.87
CA ASP A 444 -2.28 -21.57 -10.63
C ASP A 444 -2.10 -21.15 -9.15
N MET A 445 -2.27 -22.10 -8.21
CA MET A 445 -2.09 -21.87 -6.77
C MET A 445 -0.72 -22.25 -6.21
N ARG A 446 0.15 -22.91 -7.00
CA ARG A 446 1.45 -23.40 -6.54
C ARG A 446 2.43 -22.25 -6.25
N TYR A 447 2.13 -21.09 -6.82
CA TYR A 447 3.00 -19.93 -6.91
C TYR A 447 2.93 -19.10 -5.60
N GLY A 448 4.06 -18.78 -4.95
CA GLY A 448 4.27 -18.22 -3.59
C GLY A 448 4.06 -16.71 -3.33
N ALA A 449 4.49 -16.16 -2.19
CA ALA A 449 4.09 -14.83 -1.72
C ALA A 449 5.22 -13.81 -1.56
N PHE A 450 4.90 -12.55 -1.84
CA PHE A 450 5.73 -11.41 -1.48
C PHE A 450 5.12 -10.70 -0.31
N CYS A 451 5.91 -10.50 0.73
CA CYS A 451 5.51 -9.70 1.88
C CYS A 451 6.49 -8.55 2.02
N LEU A 452 5.98 -7.33 2.07
CA LEU A 452 6.71 -6.27 2.75
C LEU A 452 6.68 -6.66 4.23
N THR A 453 7.82 -7.03 4.80
CA THR A 453 7.95 -7.29 6.23
C THR A 453 8.44 -6.00 6.88
N GLY A 454 7.74 -5.53 7.91
CA GLY A 454 8.10 -4.33 8.68
C GLY A 454 8.76 -4.61 10.05
N PRO A 455 9.76 -5.50 10.19
CA PRO A 455 10.36 -5.82 11.49
C PRO A 455 11.40 -4.78 11.95
N ILE A 456 11.55 -3.67 11.21
CA ILE A 456 12.59 -2.66 11.42
C ILE A 456 12.39 -1.96 12.78
N HIS A 457 11.14 -1.66 13.14
CA HIS A 457 10.79 -0.90 14.34
C HIS A 457 11.20 -1.59 15.65
N SER A 458 11.10 -2.92 15.72
CA SER A 458 11.54 -3.69 16.91
C SER A 458 13.05 -3.70 17.07
N ALA A 459 13.77 -3.76 15.96
CA ALA A 459 15.22 -3.75 16.00
C ALA A 459 15.73 -2.42 16.55
N GLU A 460 15.13 -1.31 16.10
CA GLU A 460 15.42 0.04 16.57
C GLU A 460 15.07 0.24 18.05
N CYS A 461 14.23 -0.60 18.67
CA CYS A 461 14.02 -0.53 20.12
C CYS A 461 15.32 -0.82 20.90
N ASN A 462 16.28 -1.53 20.30
CA ASN A 462 17.61 -1.73 20.90
C ASN A 462 18.50 -0.49 20.84
N ASP A 463 18.25 0.42 19.91
CA ASP A 463 19.08 1.62 19.70
C ASP A 463 19.03 2.53 20.93
N SER A 464 20.05 3.38 21.08
CA SER A 464 20.14 4.36 22.15
C SER A 464 19.13 5.49 21.93
N VAL A 465 18.76 6.20 23.00
CA VAL A 465 17.90 7.40 22.91
C VAL A 465 18.47 8.42 21.94
N GLU A 466 19.78 8.67 22.03
CA GLU A 466 20.48 9.60 21.14
C GLU A 466 20.37 9.20 19.65
N GLN A 467 20.47 7.90 19.35
CA GLN A 467 20.30 7.41 17.97
C GLN A 467 18.87 7.62 17.48
N LEU A 468 17.87 7.26 18.30
CA LEU A 468 16.47 7.42 17.93
C LEU A 468 16.09 8.89 17.72
N GLU A 469 16.60 9.78 18.56
CA GLU A 469 16.38 11.24 18.47
C GLU A 469 17.01 11.85 17.20
N ARG A 470 18.06 11.24 16.64
CA ARG A 470 18.65 11.67 15.36
C ARG A 470 17.76 11.39 14.14
N GLY A 471 16.72 10.56 14.28
CA GLY A 471 15.74 10.31 13.21
C GLY A 471 16.11 9.23 12.18
N TRP A 472 17.22 8.53 12.41
CA TRP A 472 17.55 7.26 11.77
C TRP A 472 17.88 6.22 12.85
N GLY A 473 17.32 5.02 12.74
CA GLY A 473 17.72 3.89 13.58
C GLY A 473 18.75 3.00 12.88
N HIS A 474 19.56 2.31 13.67
CA HIS A 474 20.47 1.28 13.17
C HIS A 474 19.70 0.00 12.89
N GLY A 475 18.99 -0.51 13.92
CA GLY A 475 18.22 -1.76 13.91
C GLY A 475 19.04 -3.01 13.59
N PHE A 476 19.31 -3.23 12.29
CA PHE A 476 20.05 -4.36 11.72
C PHE A 476 21.31 -3.95 10.93
N TRP A 477 21.64 -2.66 10.85
CA TRP A 477 22.71 -2.18 9.95
C TRP A 477 24.06 -2.87 10.21
N ASP A 478 24.39 -3.06 11.48
CA ASP A 478 25.57 -3.77 11.96
C ASP A 478 25.59 -5.28 11.63
N ILE A 479 24.43 -5.83 11.25
CA ILE A 479 24.30 -7.22 10.78
C ILE A 479 24.44 -7.28 9.25
N LEU A 480 23.85 -6.32 8.54
CA LEU A 480 23.67 -6.38 7.08
C LEU A 480 24.82 -5.78 6.29
N ALA A 481 25.40 -4.69 6.77
CA ALA A 481 26.49 -3.97 6.10
C ALA A 481 27.31 -3.18 7.15
N PRO A 482 28.04 -3.87 8.04
CA PRO A 482 28.82 -3.25 9.11
C PRO A 482 29.92 -2.30 8.61
N GLU A 483 30.31 -2.40 7.35
CA GLU A 483 31.30 -1.55 6.71
C GLU A 483 30.76 -0.18 6.27
N LEU A 484 29.44 -0.01 6.19
CA LEU A 484 28.84 1.22 5.72
C LEU A 484 28.56 2.19 6.88
N PRO A 485 28.53 3.52 6.63
CA PRO A 485 28.31 4.51 7.67
C PRO A 485 27.06 4.24 8.52
N GLU A 486 27.20 4.40 9.83
CA GLU A 486 26.12 4.26 10.83
C GLU A 486 24.98 5.29 10.66
N THR A 487 25.21 6.31 9.82
CA THR A 487 24.22 7.35 9.50
C THR A 487 23.13 6.88 8.54
N ASN A 488 23.28 5.71 7.91
CA ASN A 488 22.30 5.21 6.94
C ASN A 488 21.00 4.76 7.61
N LYS A 489 19.87 5.00 6.94
CA LYS A 489 18.54 4.66 7.48
C LYS A 489 17.94 3.47 6.74
N LEU A 490 17.67 2.37 7.46
CA LEU A 490 16.92 1.23 6.90
C LEU A 490 15.44 1.59 6.78
N ILE A 491 14.87 1.39 5.59
CA ILE A 491 13.50 1.84 5.26
C ILE A 491 12.52 0.67 5.17
N ALA A 492 12.90 -0.39 4.48
CA ALA A 492 12.01 -1.51 4.23
C ALA A 492 12.77 -2.83 4.09
N VAL A 493 12.10 -3.92 4.47
CA VAL A 493 12.54 -5.28 4.16
C VAL A 493 11.47 -5.95 3.33
N VAL A 494 11.79 -6.26 2.06
CA VAL A 494 10.91 -7.03 1.19
C VAL A 494 11.34 -8.49 1.27
N ALA A 495 10.51 -9.31 1.90
CA ALA A 495 10.74 -10.74 2.00
C ALA A 495 10.00 -11.47 0.87
N LEU A 496 10.74 -12.33 0.21
CA LEU A 496 10.26 -13.17 -0.87
C LEU A 496 10.25 -14.64 -0.44
N ALA A 497 9.07 -15.24 -0.29
CA ALA A 497 8.89 -16.59 0.24
C ALA A 497 7.87 -17.41 -0.55
N ALA A 498 8.07 -18.72 -0.72
CA ALA A 498 7.00 -19.60 -1.14
C ALA A 498 6.15 -20.00 0.07
N LYS A 499 4.84 -19.76 0.03
CA LYS A 499 3.91 -20.27 1.05
C LYS A 499 3.40 -21.66 0.68
N SER A 500 3.01 -22.46 1.66
CA SER A 500 2.15 -23.62 1.42
C SER A 500 0.74 -23.14 1.02
N GLU A 501 -0.02 -23.97 0.30
CA GLU A 501 -1.40 -23.59 -0.09
C GLU A 501 -2.27 -23.32 1.15
N SER A 502 -2.14 -24.13 2.20
CA SER A 502 -2.85 -23.95 3.47
C SER A 502 -2.55 -22.60 4.13
N ASP A 503 -1.28 -22.20 4.22
CA ASP A 503 -0.90 -20.91 4.84
C ASP A 503 -1.40 -19.71 4.04
N ALA A 504 -1.53 -19.87 2.73
CA ALA A 504 -2.07 -18.84 1.86
C ALA A 504 -3.56 -18.64 2.10
N MET A 505 -4.34 -19.72 2.24
CA MET A 505 -5.77 -19.66 2.54
C MET A 505 -6.05 -19.07 3.92
N ILE A 506 -5.30 -19.48 4.94
CA ILE A 506 -5.42 -18.90 6.29
C ILE A 506 -5.14 -17.39 6.25
N ALA A 507 -4.08 -16.98 5.54
CA ALA A 507 -3.74 -15.57 5.44
C ALA A 507 -4.78 -14.76 4.64
N GLU A 508 -5.43 -15.37 3.64
CA GLU A 508 -6.54 -14.75 2.89
C GLU A 508 -7.76 -14.56 3.78
N VAL A 509 -8.21 -15.61 4.49
CA VAL A 509 -9.35 -15.55 5.44
C VAL A 509 -9.11 -14.49 6.51
N GLN A 510 -7.93 -14.50 7.17
CA GLN A 510 -7.58 -13.49 8.18
C GLN A 510 -7.58 -12.07 7.60
N ALA A 511 -7.11 -11.88 6.37
CA ALA A 511 -7.16 -10.58 5.72
C ALA A 511 -8.60 -10.13 5.46
N MET A 512 -9.48 -11.03 5.03
CA MET A 512 -10.86 -10.68 4.71
C MET A 512 -11.74 -10.47 5.95
N GLU A 513 -11.50 -11.19 7.04
CA GLU A 513 -12.26 -11.05 8.29
C GLU A 513 -11.89 -9.80 9.10
N GLN A 514 -10.61 -9.39 9.06
CA GLN A 514 -10.07 -8.37 9.98
C GLN A 514 -9.90 -6.98 9.36
N ARG A 515 -10.16 -6.82 8.06
CA ARG A 515 -9.99 -5.53 7.37
C ARG A 515 -11.24 -4.65 7.47
N LYS A 516 -11.03 -3.40 7.89
CA LYS A 516 -12.02 -2.32 7.78
C LYS A 516 -12.29 -2.02 6.30
N SER A 517 -13.50 -1.56 6.00
CA SER A 517 -13.87 -1.17 4.64
C SER A 517 -13.04 0.04 4.21
N VAL A 518 -12.46 -0.05 3.01
CA VAL A 518 -11.74 1.06 2.35
C VAL A 518 -12.66 2.27 2.15
N ASN A 519 -13.97 2.05 2.04
CA ASN A 519 -14.97 3.11 1.90
C ASN A 519 -15.21 3.90 3.20
N ASP A 520 -14.73 3.41 4.35
CA ASP A 520 -14.95 4.12 5.62
C ASP A 520 -14.12 5.40 5.76
N ILE A 521 -13.01 5.46 5.03
CA ILE A 521 -11.97 6.48 5.11
C ILE A 521 -11.88 7.32 3.83
N PHE A 522 -12.98 7.42 3.07
CA PHE A 522 -13.00 8.15 1.80
C PHE A 522 -14.17 9.14 1.66
N TRP A 523 -13.87 10.35 1.17
CA TRP A 523 -14.79 11.49 1.10
C TRP A 523 -14.76 12.15 -0.27
N TYR A 524 -15.83 12.88 -0.59
CA TYR A 524 -15.89 13.64 -1.83
C TYR A 524 -16.59 14.99 -1.71
N LYS A 525 -16.11 15.96 -2.49
CA LYS A 525 -16.70 17.29 -2.69
C LYS A 525 -16.94 17.55 -4.17
N THR A 526 -18.10 18.10 -4.50
CA THR A 526 -18.47 18.52 -5.87
C THR A 526 -19.36 19.75 -5.79
N TRP A 527 -19.60 20.43 -6.90
CA TRP A 527 -20.53 21.57 -6.92
C TRP A 527 -21.93 21.22 -6.40
N ASN A 528 -22.39 19.98 -6.63
CA ASN A 528 -23.65 19.45 -6.12
C ASN A 528 -23.62 19.10 -4.62
N HIS A 529 -22.43 18.92 -4.04
CA HIS A 529 -22.22 18.56 -2.65
C HIS A 529 -21.08 19.41 -2.06
N PRO A 530 -21.27 20.74 -1.92
CA PRO A 530 -20.19 21.67 -1.56
C PRO A 530 -19.68 21.46 -0.14
N GLY A 531 -20.56 21.03 0.78
CA GLY A 531 -20.20 20.63 2.15
C GLY A 531 -19.51 19.27 2.23
N GLY A 532 -19.37 18.57 1.11
CA GLY A 532 -18.82 17.23 1.01
C GLY A 532 -19.67 16.14 1.64
N LYS A 533 -19.43 14.90 1.25
CA LYS A 533 -20.08 13.70 1.76
C LYS A 533 -19.06 12.59 1.92
N LYS A 534 -19.32 11.67 2.85
CA LYS A 534 -18.63 10.38 2.83
C LYS A 534 -18.99 9.68 1.52
N LEU A 535 -17.99 9.13 0.85
CA LEU A 535 -18.21 8.39 -0.38
C LEU A 535 -18.80 7.02 -0.02
N ASP A 536 -20.11 7.01 0.21
CA ASP A 536 -20.87 5.78 0.35
C ASP A 536 -21.03 5.18 -1.05
N VAL A 537 -20.13 4.27 -1.41
CA VAL A 537 -20.31 3.40 -2.58
C VAL A 537 -20.69 2.02 -2.06
N PRO A 538 -21.95 1.79 -1.66
CA PRO A 538 -22.38 0.49 -1.15
C PRO A 538 -22.43 -0.58 -2.26
N GLN A 539 -22.06 -0.27 -3.51
CA GLN A 539 -22.10 -1.21 -4.63
C GLN A 539 -20.87 -1.16 -5.55
N TRP A 540 -20.40 -2.37 -5.92
CA TRP A 540 -19.35 -2.68 -6.91
C TRP A 540 -17.91 -2.24 -6.52
N ILE A 541 -16.85 -2.27 -7.33
CA ILE A 541 -16.55 -2.83 -8.67
C ILE A 541 -16.07 -4.26 -8.51
N SER A 542 -16.75 -5.21 -9.14
CA SER A 542 -16.23 -6.55 -9.36
C SER A 542 -15.58 -6.61 -10.73
N TYR A 543 -14.26 -6.73 -10.74
CA TYR A 543 -13.60 -7.42 -11.84
C TYR A 543 -13.80 -8.93 -11.73
N GLY A 544 -14.74 -9.45 -10.93
CA GLY A 544 -15.12 -10.87 -10.87
C GLY A 544 -15.68 -11.43 -12.19
N HIS A 545 -16.08 -10.57 -13.15
CA HIS A 545 -16.33 -11.02 -14.52
C HIS A 545 -15.04 -11.35 -15.30
N VAL A 546 -13.89 -10.87 -14.83
CA VAL A 546 -12.54 -11.17 -15.35
C VAL A 546 -11.79 -12.14 -14.44
N LEU A 547 -11.96 -12.00 -13.13
CA LEU A 547 -11.30 -12.78 -12.08
C LEU A 547 -12.06 -14.06 -11.82
N HIS A 548 -11.35 -15.13 -11.49
CA HIS A 548 -11.97 -16.35 -11.03
C HIS A 548 -12.23 -16.24 -9.52
N ALA A 549 -13.38 -15.68 -9.15
CA ALA A 549 -13.75 -15.39 -7.76
C ALA A 549 -15.07 -16.04 -7.35
N ALA A 550 -15.25 -16.25 -6.05
CA ALA A 550 -16.55 -16.64 -5.51
C ALA A 550 -17.54 -15.48 -5.72
N PRO A 551 -18.78 -15.74 -6.14
CA PRO A 551 -19.79 -14.69 -6.29
C PRO A 551 -20.04 -14.01 -4.94
N VAL A 552 -19.91 -12.69 -4.91
CA VAL A 552 -20.41 -11.89 -3.80
C VAL A 552 -21.71 -11.26 -4.28
N LYS A 553 -22.80 -11.50 -3.57
CA LYS A 553 -24.14 -11.04 -3.96
C LYS A 553 -24.11 -9.52 -4.23
N GLY A 554 -24.43 -9.11 -5.45
CA GLY A 554 -24.46 -7.69 -5.86
C GLY A 554 -23.12 -7.11 -6.31
N ASN A 555 -22.02 -7.87 -6.28
CA ASN A 555 -20.73 -7.42 -6.80
C ASN A 555 -20.56 -7.77 -8.29
N ASP A 556 -21.05 -8.91 -8.78
CA ASP A 556 -20.92 -9.39 -10.17
C ASP A 556 -21.63 -8.55 -11.25
N ILE A 557 -22.44 -7.58 -10.85
CA ILE A 557 -23.18 -6.70 -11.76
C ILE A 557 -22.27 -5.53 -12.21
N PRO A 558 -22.07 -5.30 -13.53
CA PRO A 558 -21.39 -4.12 -14.04
C PRO A 558 -22.06 -2.83 -13.54
N LEU A 559 -21.29 -1.74 -13.42
CA LEU A 559 -21.87 -0.47 -12.99
C LEU A 559 -22.85 -0.04 -14.07
N GLN A 560 -24.02 0.42 -13.66
CA GLN A 560 -24.85 1.19 -14.56
C GLN A 560 -24.34 2.63 -14.56
N GLU A 561 -24.02 3.13 -15.74
CA GLU A 561 -23.59 4.50 -15.97
C GLU A 561 -24.76 5.44 -15.67
N ILE A 562 -24.56 6.41 -14.78
CA ILE A 562 -25.47 7.54 -14.59
C ILE A 562 -24.94 8.68 -15.46
N CYS A 563 -25.82 9.31 -16.23
CA CYS A 563 -25.45 10.45 -17.07
C CYS A 563 -24.78 11.57 -16.26
N MET A 564 -23.68 12.08 -16.80
CA MET A 564 -23.02 13.28 -16.29
C MET A 564 -23.91 14.52 -16.54
N PRO A 565 -23.79 15.58 -15.73
CA PRO A 565 -24.38 16.88 -16.05
C PRO A 565 -23.87 17.39 -17.40
N GLU A 566 -24.72 18.08 -18.17
CA GLU A 566 -24.42 18.45 -19.57
C GLU A 566 -23.57 19.73 -19.74
N TYR A 567 -23.20 20.45 -18.66
CA TYR A 567 -22.60 21.80 -18.80
C TYR A 567 -21.57 22.17 -17.71
N LEU A 568 -20.58 23.00 -18.10
CA LEU A 568 -19.58 23.61 -17.22
C LEU A 568 -20.21 24.81 -16.51
N PRO A 569 -19.91 25.07 -15.23
CA PRO A 569 -20.29 26.33 -14.59
C PRO A 569 -19.71 27.53 -15.35
N GLU A 570 -20.46 28.63 -15.45
CA GLU A 570 -20.01 29.85 -16.16
C GLU A 570 -18.69 30.42 -15.60
N HIS A 571 -18.44 30.28 -14.30
CA HIS A 571 -17.25 30.79 -13.61
C HIS A 571 -16.04 29.83 -13.64
N HIS A 572 -16.10 28.73 -14.39
CA HIS A 572 -14.99 27.79 -14.43
C HIS A 572 -13.77 28.40 -15.17
N PRO A 573 -12.51 28.17 -14.71
CA PRO A 573 -11.30 28.72 -15.33
C PRO A 573 -11.13 28.40 -16.82
N VAL A 574 -11.76 27.32 -17.29
CA VAL A 574 -11.70 26.86 -18.69
C VAL A 574 -12.90 27.35 -19.52
N SER A 575 -13.97 27.86 -18.89
CA SER A 575 -15.16 28.37 -19.60
C SER A 575 -14.83 29.56 -20.51
N SER A 576 -13.89 30.42 -20.11
CA SER A 576 -13.40 31.54 -20.93
C SER A 576 -12.66 31.07 -22.19
N VAL A 577 -11.80 30.05 -22.08
CA VAL A 577 -11.02 29.48 -23.21
C VAL A 577 -11.94 28.89 -24.28
N PHE A 578 -13.05 28.25 -23.89
CA PHE A 578 -14.04 27.72 -24.83
C PHE A 578 -14.93 28.80 -25.45
N LEU A 579 -15.30 29.83 -24.68
CA LEU A 579 -16.06 30.97 -25.21
C LEU A 579 -15.26 31.76 -26.26
N GLU A 580 -13.93 31.82 -26.12
CA GLU A 580 -13.05 32.41 -27.13
C GLU A 580 -12.88 31.50 -28.36
N ARG A 581 -12.70 30.19 -28.18
CA ARG A 581 -12.60 29.22 -29.29
C ARG A 581 -13.89 29.03 -30.09
N LYS A 582 -15.07 29.26 -29.50
CA LYS A 582 -16.36 29.29 -30.23
C LYS A 582 -16.60 30.59 -31.00
N ARG A 583 -15.87 31.66 -30.65
CA ARG A 583 -15.97 32.98 -31.30
C ARG A 583 -14.93 33.19 -32.41
N ALA A 584 -13.85 32.41 -32.40
CA ALA A 584 -12.88 32.29 -33.50
C ALA A 584 -13.35 31.24 -34.51
#